data_AF-A0A8I0LA56-F1
#
_entry.id   AF-A0A8I0LA56-F1
#
_cell.length_a   1.000
_cell.length_b   1.000
_cell.length_c   1.000
_cell.angle_alpha   90.00
_cell.angle_beta   90.00
_cell.angle_gamma   90.00
#
_symmetry.space_group_name_H-M   'P 1'
#
loop_
_entity.id
_entity.type
_entity.pdbx_description
1 polymer ?
#
loop_
_entity_poly.entity_id
_entity_poly.type
_entity_poly.pdbx_seq_one_letter_code
_entity_poly.pdbx_strand_id
1 'polypeptide(L)'
;MAATVSAVGLIATLGAPVALADTITADTERETCVASQNDNSSVIRFWENLEDDVRDQRLTELDAEDPGIKTDIEEFIAEEPVAPSAAELQRRLDAVEADEGLAMLLPESRTDPEVVDLQNRQRFQTDYTYDEAQQIIEDIPEDPAANVQQQLDQAADAGTRLAEIRSEVFSERTEEYNQTQFELREDFQACVDAIDDARPIPLQYLILGGAIALALVALGIRAWSNSRKGTRHAG
;
A
#
# COMPACT_ATOMS: atom_id res chain seq x y z
N MET A 1 -13.69 23.55 -13.11
CA MET A 1 -13.17 22.24 -13.55
C MET A 1 -12.79 21.51 -12.28
N ALA A 2 -13.71 20.72 -11.74
CA ALA A 2 -13.42 19.89 -10.58
C ALA A 2 -12.57 18.73 -11.05
N ALA A 3 -11.37 18.59 -10.48
CA ALA A 3 -10.52 17.45 -10.75
C ALA A 3 -11.20 16.21 -10.17
N THR A 4 -11.48 15.22 -11.01
CA THR A 4 -11.78 13.86 -10.57
C THR A 4 -10.54 13.34 -9.86
N VAL A 5 -10.64 13.10 -8.57
CA VAL A 5 -9.53 12.59 -7.76
C VAL A 5 -9.68 11.07 -7.75
N SER A 6 -8.96 10.37 -8.63
CA SER A 6 -8.89 8.90 -8.60
C SER A 6 -8.29 8.44 -7.26
N ALA A 7 -8.46 7.21 -6.80
CA ALA A 7 -7.94 6.70 -5.53
C ALA A 7 -6.42 6.76 -5.58
N VAL A 8 -5.84 6.42 -6.75
CA VAL A 8 -4.43 6.65 -7.09
C VAL A 8 -4.07 8.14 -7.06
N GLY A 9 -4.97 9.03 -7.48
CA GLY A 9 -4.81 10.48 -7.42
C GLY A 9 -4.91 11.05 -6.00
N LEU A 10 -5.82 10.54 -5.16
CA LEU A 10 -6.01 10.87 -3.76
C LEU A 10 -4.73 10.48 -3.04
N ILE A 11 -4.35 9.21 -3.16
CA ILE A 11 -3.12 8.62 -2.66
C ILE A 11 -1.86 9.41 -3.10
N ALA A 12 -1.75 9.79 -4.39
CA ALA A 12 -0.62 10.57 -4.90
C ALA A 12 -0.61 12.03 -4.39
N THR A 13 -1.78 12.64 -4.18
CA THR A 13 -1.89 13.97 -3.56
C THR A 13 -1.58 13.94 -2.06
N LEU A 14 -1.77 12.78 -1.42
CA LEU A 14 -1.55 12.60 0.01
C LEU A 14 -0.07 12.47 0.41
N GLY A 15 0.86 12.39 -0.55
CA GLY A 15 2.30 12.35 -0.29
C GLY A 15 2.77 11.12 0.49
N ALA A 16 1.96 10.05 0.55
CA ALA A 16 2.34 8.80 1.18
C ALA A 16 3.24 7.98 0.23
N PRO A 17 4.28 7.28 0.75
CA PRO A 17 5.04 6.29 -0.02
C PRO A 17 4.19 5.05 -0.26
N VAL A 18 3.20 5.17 -1.13
CA VAL A 18 2.31 4.08 -1.54
C VAL A 18 2.97 3.26 -2.62
N ALA A 19 3.74 2.28 -2.18
CA ALA A 19 3.87 1.09 -2.99
C ALA A 19 2.54 0.31 -2.95
N LEU A 20 1.82 0.28 -4.07
CA LEU A 20 0.52 -0.40 -4.24
C LEU A 20 0.70 -1.88 -4.59
N ALA A 21 1.64 -2.56 -3.92
CA ALA A 21 2.01 -3.95 -4.24
C ALA A 21 1.11 -4.96 -3.51
N ASP A 22 0.84 -6.12 -4.13
CA ASP A 22 0.26 -7.29 -3.43
C ASP A 22 1.33 -8.30 -3.01
N THR A 23 2.39 -8.42 -3.80
CA THR A 23 3.54 -9.24 -3.43
C THR A 23 4.81 -8.52 -3.82
N ILE A 24 5.68 -8.31 -2.84
CA ILE A 24 7.04 -7.82 -3.04
C ILE A 24 7.97 -9.01 -3.06
N THR A 25 8.70 -9.16 -4.15
CA THR A 25 9.66 -10.26 -4.32
C THR A 25 11.06 -9.71 -4.53
N ALA A 26 12.05 -10.34 -3.90
CA ALA A 26 13.45 -9.97 -4.11
C ALA A 26 13.97 -10.59 -5.42
N ASP A 27 14.43 -9.73 -6.33
CA ASP A 27 15.36 -10.12 -7.39
C ASP A 27 16.78 -9.93 -6.84
N THR A 28 17.34 -11.02 -6.33
CA THR A 28 18.67 -11.04 -5.70
C THR A 28 19.81 -10.92 -6.71
N GLU A 29 19.56 -11.18 -7.99
CA GLU A 29 20.58 -11.00 -9.05
C GLU A 29 20.71 -9.52 -9.43
N ARG A 30 19.59 -8.79 -9.42
CA ARG A 30 19.52 -7.36 -9.75
C ARG A 30 19.56 -6.44 -8.53
N GLU A 31 19.51 -7.00 -7.32
CA GLU A 31 19.39 -6.27 -6.05
C GLU A 31 18.18 -5.32 -6.04
N THR A 32 17.04 -5.79 -6.54
CA THR A 32 15.80 -5.01 -6.64
C THR A 32 14.63 -5.71 -5.99
N CYS A 33 13.73 -4.94 -5.38
CA CYS A 33 12.42 -5.40 -4.93
C CYS A 33 11.40 -5.23 -6.04
N VAL A 34 10.91 -6.33 -6.59
CA VAL A 34 9.90 -6.34 -7.63
C VAL A 34 8.54 -6.42 -6.98
N ALA A 35 7.81 -5.30 -7.03
CA ALA A 35 6.39 -5.28 -6.71
C ALA A 35 5.61 -5.78 -7.91
N SER A 36 4.97 -6.93 -7.78
CA SER A 36 4.00 -7.40 -8.76
C SER A 36 2.59 -7.03 -8.30
N GLN A 37 1.86 -6.29 -9.15
CA GLN A 37 0.43 -6.12 -8.96
C GLN A 37 -0.29 -7.40 -9.41
N ASN A 38 -1.05 -7.97 -8.48
CA ASN A 38 -2.28 -8.66 -8.83
C ASN A 38 -3.43 -7.84 -8.21
N ASP A 39 -4.67 -8.21 -8.54
CA ASP A 39 -5.90 -7.55 -8.13
C ASP A 39 -6.14 -7.50 -6.61
N ASN A 40 -5.22 -7.99 -5.77
CA ASN A 40 -5.44 -8.26 -4.35
C ASN A 40 -4.64 -7.39 -3.38
N SER A 41 -3.89 -6.36 -3.82
CA SER A 41 -3.13 -5.49 -2.89
C SER A 41 -4.03 -5.00 -1.76
N SER A 42 -3.62 -5.21 -0.50
CA SER A 42 -4.40 -4.84 0.68
C SER A 42 -4.66 -3.34 0.74
N VAL A 43 -3.68 -2.53 0.34
CA VAL A 43 -3.79 -1.06 0.25
C VAL A 43 -4.82 -0.65 -0.81
N ILE A 44 -4.81 -1.28 -1.99
CA ILE A 44 -5.80 -0.98 -3.04
C ILE A 44 -7.20 -1.35 -2.57
N ARG A 45 -7.38 -2.57 -2.06
CA ARG A 45 -8.68 -3.04 -1.56
C ARG A 45 -9.24 -2.18 -0.44
N PHE A 46 -8.38 -1.70 0.46
CA PHE A 46 -8.78 -0.77 1.51
C PHE A 46 -9.45 0.48 0.91
N TRP A 47 -8.79 1.14 -0.05
CA TRP A 47 -9.31 2.36 -0.67
C TRP A 47 -10.55 2.10 -1.55
N GLU A 48 -10.57 1.00 -2.30
CA GLU A 48 -11.75 0.62 -3.10
C GLU A 48 -12.97 0.40 -2.19
N ASN A 49 -12.82 -0.36 -1.10
CA ASN A 49 -13.91 -0.59 -0.14
C ASN A 49 -14.35 0.72 0.52
N LEU A 50 -13.41 1.58 0.88
CA LEU A 50 -13.71 2.87 1.49
C LEU A 50 -14.52 3.77 0.55
N GLU A 51 -14.12 3.91 -0.72
CA GLU A 51 -14.86 4.72 -1.70
C GLU A 51 -16.23 4.12 -2.04
N ASP A 52 -16.35 2.79 -2.02
CA ASP A 52 -17.65 2.12 -2.17
C ASP A 52 -18.60 2.44 -1.02
N ASP A 53 -18.12 2.41 0.22
CA ASP A 53 -18.92 2.75 1.41
C ASP A 53 -19.28 4.24 1.44
N VAL A 54 -18.33 5.13 1.11
CA VAL A 54 -18.57 6.57 0.99
C VAL A 54 -19.67 6.86 -0.04
N ARG A 55 -19.59 6.22 -1.21
CA ARG A 55 -20.59 6.36 -2.27
C ARG A 55 -21.93 5.79 -1.84
N ASP A 56 -21.97 4.60 -1.25
CA ASP A 56 -23.21 3.98 -0.79
C ASP A 56 -23.93 4.85 0.25
N GLN A 57 -23.17 5.40 1.20
CA GLN A 57 -23.70 6.32 2.20
C GLN A 57 -24.25 7.59 1.55
N ARG A 58 -23.50 8.22 0.63
CA ARG A 58 -23.97 9.45 -0.04
C ARG A 58 -25.19 9.21 -0.92
N LEU A 59 -25.21 8.11 -1.68
CA LEU A 59 -26.38 7.74 -2.49
C LEU A 59 -27.60 7.48 -1.60
N THR A 60 -27.41 6.92 -0.41
CA THR A 60 -28.49 6.71 0.56
C THR A 60 -29.02 8.04 1.13
N GLU A 61 -28.15 9.01 1.40
CA GLU A 61 -28.57 10.36 1.79
C GLU A 61 -29.38 11.05 0.67
N LEU A 62 -28.90 10.98 -0.57
CA LEU A 62 -29.58 11.53 -1.74
C LEU A 62 -30.94 10.85 -1.99
N ASP A 63 -31.05 9.54 -1.78
CA ASP A 63 -32.30 8.80 -1.93
C ASP A 63 -33.37 9.21 -0.91
N ALA A 64 -32.96 9.68 0.27
CA ALA A 64 -33.90 10.23 1.25
C ALA A 64 -34.50 11.57 0.77
N GLU A 65 -33.78 12.34 -0.05
CA GLU A 65 -34.20 13.63 -0.59
C GLU A 65 -34.96 13.48 -1.93
N ASP A 66 -34.49 12.57 -2.79
CA ASP A 66 -35.11 12.19 -4.07
C ASP A 66 -35.26 10.67 -4.19
N PRO A 67 -36.40 10.11 -3.69
CA PRO A 67 -36.62 8.67 -3.66
C PRO A 67 -36.44 7.98 -5.02
N GLY A 68 -35.61 6.93 -5.03
CA GLY A 68 -35.25 6.16 -6.21
C GLY A 68 -34.02 6.66 -6.95
N ILE A 69 -33.40 7.78 -6.55
CA ILE A 69 -32.18 8.27 -7.22
C ILE A 69 -30.99 7.33 -7.04
N LYS A 70 -30.90 6.62 -5.90
CA LYS A 70 -29.85 5.63 -5.67
C LYS A 70 -29.94 4.50 -6.67
N THR A 71 -31.10 3.87 -6.78
CA THR A 71 -31.36 2.79 -7.73
C THR A 71 -31.08 3.23 -9.17
N ASP A 72 -31.55 4.42 -9.55
CA ASP A 72 -31.35 4.96 -10.90
C ASP A 72 -29.86 5.18 -11.23
N ILE A 73 -29.05 5.65 -10.27
CA ILE A 73 -27.61 5.80 -10.43
C ILE A 73 -26.92 4.42 -10.48
N GLU A 74 -27.32 3.47 -9.65
CA GLU A 74 -26.79 2.10 -9.65
C GLU A 74 -27.10 1.37 -10.97
N GLU A 75 -28.31 1.51 -11.50
CA GLU A 75 -28.70 0.98 -12.81
C GLU A 75 -27.89 1.62 -13.95
N PHE A 76 -27.61 2.93 -13.86
CA PHE A 76 -26.73 3.61 -14.80
C PHE A 76 -25.28 3.10 -14.72
N ILE A 77 -24.77 2.85 -13.52
CA ILE A 77 -23.45 2.24 -13.29
C ILE A 77 -23.41 0.80 -13.82
N ALA A 78 -24.51 0.05 -13.74
CA ALA A 78 -24.62 -1.31 -14.24
C ALA A 78 -24.87 -1.41 -15.76
N GLU A 79 -25.05 -0.28 -16.46
CA GLU A 79 -25.47 -0.22 -17.88
C GLU A 79 -26.76 -0.98 -18.17
N GLU A 80 -27.71 -0.95 -17.23
CA GLU A 80 -28.98 -1.62 -17.43
C GLU A 80 -29.75 -1.03 -18.64
N PRO A 81 -30.43 -1.85 -19.46
CA PRO A 81 -31.06 -1.39 -20.71
C PRO A 81 -32.11 -0.28 -20.53
N VAL A 82 -32.64 -0.13 -19.32
CA VAL A 82 -33.67 0.85 -18.96
C VAL A 82 -33.15 1.95 -18.03
N ALA A 83 -31.84 1.99 -17.77
CA ALA A 83 -31.25 2.98 -16.90
C ALA A 83 -31.47 4.41 -17.40
N PRO A 84 -31.70 5.39 -16.51
CA PRO A 84 -31.80 6.79 -16.88
C PRO A 84 -30.52 7.31 -17.53
N SER A 85 -30.65 8.35 -18.36
CA SER A 85 -29.48 8.98 -18.98
C SER A 85 -28.68 9.82 -17.99
N ALA A 86 -27.37 9.99 -18.22
CA ALA A 86 -26.53 10.87 -17.41
C ALA A 86 -27.09 12.30 -17.27
N ALA A 87 -27.68 12.85 -18.34
CA ALA A 87 -28.30 14.18 -18.32
C ALA A 87 -29.61 14.22 -17.52
N GLU A 88 -30.27 13.09 -17.32
CA GLU A 88 -31.44 12.97 -16.45
C GLU A 88 -31.03 12.88 -14.99
N LEU A 89 -30.05 12.04 -14.67
CA LEU A 89 -29.48 11.93 -13.34
C LEU A 89 -28.89 13.27 -12.86
N GLN A 90 -28.12 13.97 -13.71
CA GLN A 90 -27.57 15.27 -13.34
C GLN A 90 -28.68 16.29 -13.04
N ARG A 91 -29.78 16.31 -13.82
CA ARG A 91 -30.92 17.20 -13.53
C ARG A 91 -31.61 16.89 -12.21
N ARG A 92 -31.67 15.61 -11.81
CA ARG A 92 -32.23 15.20 -10.52
C ARG A 92 -31.34 15.67 -9.37
N LEU A 93 -30.04 15.46 -9.48
CA LEU A 93 -29.05 15.95 -8.51
C LEU A 93 -29.12 17.49 -8.37
N ASP A 94 -29.20 18.22 -9.48
CA ASP A 94 -29.35 19.68 -9.47
C ASP A 94 -30.66 20.12 -8.80
N ALA A 95 -31.74 19.31 -8.89
CA ALA A 95 -33.05 19.64 -8.33
C ALA A 95 -33.13 19.47 -6.80
N VAL A 96 -32.30 18.61 -6.22
CA VAL A 96 -32.10 18.51 -4.77
C VAL A 96 -30.98 19.41 -4.26
N GLU A 97 -30.42 20.26 -5.11
CA GLU A 97 -29.29 21.14 -4.77
C GLU A 97 -28.09 20.36 -4.22
N ALA A 98 -27.84 19.15 -4.74
CA ALA A 98 -26.69 18.35 -4.32
C ALA A 98 -25.37 19.10 -4.56
N ASP A 99 -24.46 19.06 -3.57
CA ASP A 99 -23.13 19.66 -3.67
C ASP A 99 -22.24 18.96 -4.71
N GLU A 100 -22.61 17.73 -5.10
CA GLU A 100 -21.88 16.89 -6.04
C GLU A 100 -22.48 16.85 -7.45
N GLY A 101 -21.61 16.77 -8.46
CA GLY A 101 -22.02 16.37 -9.82
C GLY A 101 -22.07 14.84 -9.97
N LEU A 102 -22.82 14.34 -10.95
CA LEU A 102 -22.95 12.90 -11.22
C LEU A 102 -21.58 12.21 -11.33
N ALA A 103 -20.61 12.84 -11.98
CA ALA A 103 -19.27 12.28 -12.16
C ALA A 103 -18.54 11.99 -10.83
N MET A 104 -18.88 12.67 -9.73
CA MET A 104 -18.30 12.42 -8.41
C MET A 104 -18.95 11.22 -7.70
N LEU A 105 -20.13 10.80 -8.15
CA LEU A 105 -20.90 9.68 -7.60
C LEU A 105 -20.70 8.39 -8.40
N LEU A 106 -19.94 8.41 -9.49
CA LEU A 106 -19.63 7.24 -10.28
C LEU A 106 -18.32 6.60 -9.80
N PRO A 107 -18.20 5.26 -9.87
CA PRO A 107 -16.94 4.59 -9.58
C PRO A 107 -15.86 5.03 -10.58
N GLU A 108 -14.61 5.08 -10.14
CA GLU A 108 -13.51 5.68 -10.91
C GLU A 108 -13.23 5.00 -12.24
N SER A 109 -13.48 3.68 -12.30
CA SER A 109 -13.40 2.89 -13.54
C SER A 109 -14.33 3.41 -14.64
N ARG A 110 -15.30 4.28 -14.32
CA ARG A 110 -16.19 4.93 -15.30
C ARG A 110 -15.71 6.31 -15.74
N THR A 111 -14.88 6.97 -14.92
CA THR A 111 -14.51 8.38 -15.11
C THR A 111 -13.05 8.56 -15.52
N ASP A 112 -12.20 7.57 -15.29
CA ASP A 112 -10.79 7.59 -15.63
C ASP A 112 -10.44 6.49 -16.65
N PRO A 113 -10.11 6.84 -17.92
CA PRO A 113 -9.73 5.86 -18.93
C PRO A 113 -8.40 5.15 -18.63
N GLU A 114 -7.55 5.68 -17.75
CA GLU A 114 -6.33 5.00 -17.29
C GLU A 114 -6.66 3.90 -16.25
N VAL A 115 -7.75 4.06 -15.50
CA VAL A 115 -8.32 3.04 -14.60
C VAL A 115 -9.13 1.97 -15.35
N VAL A 116 -9.68 2.28 -16.54
CA VAL A 116 -10.32 1.25 -17.39
C VAL A 116 -9.32 0.19 -17.89
N ASP A 117 -8.00 0.48 -17.84
CA ASP A 117 -6.96 -0.47 -18.26
C ASP A 117 -6.60 -1.53 -17.20
N LEU A 118 -7.51 -1.80 -16.25
CA LEU A 118 -7.44 -2.91 -15.29
C LEU A 118 -7.47 -4.31 -15.97
N GLN A 119 -7.78 -4.40 -17.27
CA GLN A 119 -7.57 -5.64 -18.04
C GLN A 119 -6.15 -5.80 -18.62
N ASN A 120 -5.29 -4.76 -18.52
CA ASN A 120 -3.84 -4.83 -18.82
C ASN A 120 -2.96 -5.00 -17.57
N ARG A 121 -3.53 -5.42 -16.43
CA ARG A 121 -2.84 -5.64 -15.12
C ARG A 121 -1.59 -6.52 -15.12
N GLN A 122 -1.21 -7.15 -16.24
CA GLN A 122 0.07 -7.85 -16.39
C GLN A 122 1.30 -6.92 -16.54
N ARG A 123 1.16 -5.59 -16.53
CA ARG A 123 2.27 -4.65 -16.83
C ARG A 123 2.78 -3.78 -15.69
N PHE A 124 2.15 -3.75 -14.52
CA PHE A 124 2.67 -2.98 -13.39
C PHE A 124 3.57 -3.85 -12.51
N GLN A 125 4.67 -4.32 -13.10
CA GLN A 125 5.84 -4.68 -12.30
C GLN A 125 6.59 -3.38 -12.05
N THR A 126 6.66 -2.96 -10.79
CA THR A 126 7.47 -1.82 -10.39
C THR A 126 8.72 -2.37 -9.72
N ASP A 127 9.86 -2.14 -10.36
CA ASP A 127 11.15 -2.46 -9.78
C ASP A 127 11.54 -1.32 -8.84
N TYR A 128 11.67 -1.61 -7.56
CA TYR A 128 12.26 -0.72 -6.57
C TYR A 128 13.71 -1.13 -6.37
N THR A 129 14.63 -0.17 -6.49
CA THR A 129 16.02 -0.39 -6.08
C THR A 129 16.11 -0.64 -4.58
N TYR A 130 17.22 -1.25 -4.13
CA TYR A 130 17.48 -1.46 -2.71
C TYR A 130 17.33 -0.16 -1.88
N ASP A 131 17.88 0.96 -2.36
CA ASP A 131 17.81 2.25 -1.66
C ASP A 131 16.36 2.79 -1.63
N GLU A 132 15.59 2.63 -2.70
CA GLU A 132 14.17 3.02 -2.73
C GLU A 132 13.33 2.16 -1.78
N ALA A 133 13.60 0.85 -1.72
CA ALA A 133 12.94 -0.05 -0.78
C ALA A 133 13.24 0.33 0.68
N GLN A 134 14.50 0.66 1.00
CA GLN A 134 14.87 1.17 2.33
C GLN A 134 14.18 2.49 2.65
N GLN A 135 14.12 3.42 1.69
CA GLN A 135 13.44 4.70 1.87
C GLN A 135 11.95 4.50 2.17
N ILE A 136 11.26 3.59 1.46
CA ILE A 136 9.85 3.28 1.72
C ILE A 136 9.65 2.73 3.14
N ILE A 137 10.54 1.84 3.61
CA ILE A 137 10.48 1.30 4.97
C ILE A 137 10.60 2.42 6.01
N GLU A 138 11.52 3.36 5.80
CA GLU A 138 11.76 4.50 6.69
C GLU A 138 10.63 5.54 6.66
N ASP A 139 10.02 5.74 5.50
CA ASP A 139 8.98 6.76 5.30
C ASP A 139 7.60 6.33 5.81
N ILE A 140 7.35 5.03 6.04
CA ILE A 140 6.11 4.55 6.65
C ILE A 140 6.17 4.81 8.17
N PRO A 141 5.44 5.81 8.69
CA PRO A 141 5.56 6.23 10.09
C PRO A 141 4.89 5.22 11.04
N GLU A 142 4.99 5.48 12.34
CA GLU A 142 4.29 4.67 13.37
C GLU A 142 2.77 4.86 13.36
N ASP A 143 2.28 5.97 12.81
CA ASP A 143 0.84 6.23 12.60
C ASP A 143 0.61 6.77 11.17
N PRO A 144 0.56 5.89 10.16
CA PRO A 144 0.34 6.27 8.77
C PRO A 144 -0.99 7.02 8.53
N ALA A 145 -2.04 6.63 9.25
CA ALA A 145 -3.37 7.19 9.12
C ALA A 145 -3.45 8.66 9.55
N ALA A 146 -2.62 9.12 10.49
CA ALA A 146 -2.69 10.49 11.00
C ALA A 146 -2.56 11.56 9.91
N ASN A 147 -1.60 11.39 8.99
CA ASN A 147 -1.41 12.33 7.90
C ASN A 147 -2.58 12.27 6.91
N VAL A 148 -3.03 11.06 6.57
CA VAL A 148 -4.16 10.85 5.67
C VAL A 148 -5.43 11.47 6.24
N GLN A 149 -5.74 11.20 7.51
CA GLN A 149 -6.88 11.81 8.21
C GLN A 149 -6.80 13.34 8.18
N GLN A 150 -5.64 13.92 8.50
CA GLN A 150 -5.47 15.37 8.49
C GLN A 150 -5.78 15.98 7.11
N GLN A 151 -5.41 15.30 6.03
CA GLN A 151 -5.67 15.78 4.68
C GLN A 151 -7.13 15.58 4.27
N LEU A 152 -7.74 14.47 4.68
CA LEU A 152 -9.18 14.23 4.49
C LEU A 152 -10.03 15.25 5.26
N ASP A 153 -9.64 15.61 6.49
CA ASP A 153 -10.29 16.67 7.27
C ASP A 153 -10.20 18.02 6.57
N GLN A 154 -9.03 18.37 6.02
CA GLN A 154 -8.87 19.60 5.24
C GLN A 154 -9.72 19.60 3.97
N ALA A 155 -9.83 18.44 3.31
CA ALA A 155 -10.67 18.28 2.14
C ALA A 155 -12.16 18.38 2.50
N ALA A 156 -12.57 17.85 3.65
CA ALA A 156 -13.93 17.95 4.18
C ALA A 156 -14.30 19.41 4.50
N ASP A 157 -13.44 20.15 5.21
CA ASP A 157 -13.69 21.54 5.62
C ASP A 157 -13.97 22.51 4.45
N ALA A 158 -13.44 22.22 3.26
CA ALA A 158 -13.57 23.05 2.07
C ALA A 158 -14.35 22.38 0.93
N GLY A 159 -14.86 21.17 1.17
CA GLY A 159 -15.28 20.23 0.13
C GLY A 159 -16.79 20.07 -0.02
N THR A 160 -17.16 18.94 -0.62
CA THR A 160 -18.53 18.48 -0.79
C THR A 160 -18.93 17.55 0.35
N ARG A 161 -20.22 17.20 0.45
CA ARG A 161 -20.69 16.21 1.42
C ARG A 161 -20.00 14.85 1.27
N LEU A 162 -19.64 14.43 0.04
CA LEU A 162 -18.77 13.27 -0.19
C LEU A 162 -17.40 13.37 0.51
N ALA A 163 -16.78 14.54 0.53
CA ALA A 163 -15.47 14.72 1.17
C ALA A 163 -15.59 14.60 2.70
N GLU A 164 -16.67 15.12 3.28
CA GLU A 164 -17.00 14.94 4.69
C GLU A 164 -17.22 13.46 5.02
N ILE A 165 -18.07 12.76 4.28
CA ILE A 165 -18.33 11.33 4.47
C ILE A 165 -17.03 10.52 4.32
N ARG A 166 -16.17 10.87 3.36
CA ARG A 166 -14.86 10.21 3.20
C ARG A 166 -13.98 10.35 4.43
N SER A 167 -13.90 11.56 5.00
CA SER A 167 -13.17 11.76 6.25
C SER A 167 -13.78 10.95 7.40
N GLU A 168 -15.12 10.98 7.54
CA GLU A 168 -15.85 10.24 8.58
C GLU A 168 -15.58 8.73 8.48
N VAL A 169 -15.78 8.13 7.30
CA VAL A 169 -15.57 6.69 7.06
C VAL A 169 -14.10 6.31 7.25
N PHE A 170 -13.16 7.12 6.78
CA PHE A 170 -11.73 6.86 7.01
C PHE A 170 -11.37 6.86 8.49
N SER A 171 -11.94 7.79 9.28
CA SER A 171 -11.67 7.91 10.71
C SER A 171 -12.02 6.63 11.49
N GLU A 172 -13.05 5.91 11.04
CA GLU A 172 -13.48 4.62 11.61
C GLU A 172 -12.58 3.45 11.19
N ARG A 173 -11.76 3.62 10.15
CA ARG A 173 -10.91 2.57 9.55
C ARG A 173 -9.43 2.85 9.61
N THR A 174 -9.02 3.81 10.42
CA THR A 174 -7.60 4.18 10.61
C THR A 174 -6.73 2.99 11.03
N GLU A 175 -7.25 2.09 11.88
CA GLU A 175 -6.56 0.85 12.28
C GLU A 175 -6.35 -0.11 11.10
N GLU A 176 -7.37 -0.30 10.26
CA GLU A 176 -7.29 -1.13 9.06
C GLU A 176 -6.27 -0.56 8.08
N TYR A 177 -6.30 0.75 7.82
CA TYR A 177 -5.33 1.42 6.97
C TYR A 177 -3.90 1.24 7.50
N ASN A 178 -3.68 1.50 8.78
CA ASN A 178 -2.37 1.35 9.42
C ASN A 178 -1.83 -0.07 9.27
N GLN A 179 -2.69 -1.08 9.42
CA GLN A 179 -2.32 -2.48 9.21
C GLN A 179 -1.84 -2.72 7.77
N THR A 180 -2.53 -2.20 6.75
CA THR A 180 -2.08 -2.35 5.34
C THR A 180 -0.69 -1.73 5.11
N GLN A 181 -0.39 -0.60 5.74
CA GLN A 181 0.90 0.07 5.61
C GLN A 181 2.01 -0.68 6.35
N PHE A 182 1.71 -1.31 7.50
CA PHE A 182 2.67 -2.13 8.21
C PHE A 182 2.99 -3.43 7.49
N GLU A 183 1.99 -4.09 6.90
CA GLU A 183 2.21 -5.25 6.03
C GLU A 183 3.11 -4.90 4.85
N LEU A 184 2.85 -3.75 4.20
CA LEU A 184 3.68 -3.25 3.12
C LEU A 184 5.13 -3.02 3.57
N ARG A 185 5.32 -2.40 4.74
CA ARG A 185 6.65 -2.18 5.33
C ARG A 185 7.36 -3.51 5.60
N GLU A 186 6.67 -4.49 6.17
CA GLU A 186 7.22 -5.82 6.44
C GLU A 186 7.63 -6.54 5.15
N ASP A 187 6.84 -6.41 4.08
CA ASP A 187 7.14 -7.01 2.78
C ASP A 187 8.39 -6.40 2.12
N PHE A 188 8.55 -5.07 2.18
CA PHE A 188 9.79 -4.43 1.72
C PHE A 188 10.98 -4.85 2.57
N GLN A 189 10.79 -4.95 3.89
CA GLN A 189 11.86 -5.34 4.79
C GLN A 189 12.32 -6.79 4.52
N ALA A 190 11.38 -7.71 4.32
CA ALA A 190 11.68 -9.09 3.92
C ALA A 190 12.40 -9.16 2.57
N CYS A 191 12.06 -8.28 1.62
CA CYS A 191 12.75 -8.19 0.34
C CYS A 191 14.20 -7.70 0.50
N VAL A 192 14.41 -6.61 1.24
CA VAL A 192 15.74 -6.05 1.53
C VAL A 192 16.62 -7.09 2.25
N ASP A 193 16.08 -7.76 3.25
CA ASP A 193 16.77 -8.83 3.99
C ASP A 193 17.17 -9.98 3.06
N ALA A 194 16.30 -10.38 2.12
CA ALA A 194 16.62 -11.42 1.14
C ALA A 194 17.73 -11.01 0.15
N ILE A 195 17.79 -9.73 -0.24
CA ILE A 195 18.90 -9.19 -1.04
C ILE A 195 20.20 -9.21 -0.23
N ASP A 196 20.17 -8.77 1.02
CA ASP A 196 21.34 -8.74 1.89
C ASP A 196 21.89 -10.14 2.22
N ASP A 197 21.01 -11.12 2.45
CA ASP A 197 21.39 -12.52 2.66
C ASP A 197 22.03 -13.15 1.40
N ALA A 198 21.62 -12.71 0.21
CA ALA A 198 22.17 -13.19 -1.06
C ALA A 198 23.52 -12.54 -1.42
N ARG A 199 23.88 -11.41 -0.81
CA ARG A 199 25.15 -10.72 -1.08
C ARG A 199 26.33 -11.61 -0.66
N PRO A 200 27.29 -11.89 -1.57
CA PRO A 200 28.42 -12.75 -1.25
C PRO A 200 29.27 -12.14 -0.13
N ILE A 201 29.44 -12.89 0.97
CA ILE A 201 30.32 -12.50 2.08
C ILE A 201 31.70 -12.15 1.51
N PRO A 202 32.25 -10.96 1.79
CA PRO A 202 33.57 -10.60 1.29
C PRO A 202 34.61 -11.65 1.73
N LEU A 203 35.37 -12.19 0.77
CA LEU A 203 36.39 -13.24 1.01
C LEU A 203 37.32 -12.92 2.19
N GLN A 204 37.63 -11.64 2.42
CA GLN A 204 38.41 -11.16 3.56
C GLN A 204 37.82 -11.54 4.92
N TYR A 205 36.50 -11.53 5.09
CA TYR A 205 35.84 -11.94 6.35
C TYR A 205 35.80 -13.46 6.52
N LEU A 206 35.65 -14.22 5.44
CA LEU A 206 35.79 -15.68 5.47
C LEU A 206 37.21 -16.12 5.83
N ILE A 207 38.22 -15.43 5.29
CA ILE A 207 39.64 -15.67 5.61
C ILE A 207 39.92 -15.30 7.07
N LEU A 208 39.39 -14.17 7.56
CA LEU A 208 39.61 -13.73 8.94
C LEU A 208 38.92 -14.66 9.95
N GLY A 209 37.67 -15.05 9.70
CA GLY A 209 36.94 -16.01 10.52
C GLY A 209 37.57 -17.40 10.52
N GLY A 210 38.00 -17.89 9.35
CA GLY A 210 38.74 -19.13 9.22
C GLY A 210 40.11 -19.09 9.94
N ALA A 211 40.83 -17.98 9.85
CA ALA A 211 42.11 -17.80 10.54
C ALA A 211 41.96 -17.75 12.07
N ILE A 212 40.90 -17.10 12.58
CA ILE A 212 40.60 -17.06 14.01
C ILE A 212 40.22 -18.46 14.51
N ALA A 213 39.36 -19.18 13.80
CA ALA A 213 38.99 -20.55 14.15
C ALA A 213 40.22 -21.48 14.16
N LEU A 214 41.09 -21.40 13.15
CA LEU A 214 42.33 -22.18 13.10
C LEU A 214 43.32 -21.79 14.20
N ALA A 215 43.44 -20.50 14.55
CA ALA A 215 44.29 -20.04 15.64
C ALA A 215 43.80 -20.56 16.99
N LEU A 216 42.48 -20.57 17.23
CA LEU A 216 41.89 -21.13 18.45
C LEU A 216 42.06 -22.65 18.54
N VAL A 217 41.91 -23.37 17.42
CA VAL A 217 42.18 -24.83 17.38
C VAL A 217 43.66 -25.12 17.65
N ALA A 218 44.58 -24.35 17.05
CA ALA A 218 46.02 -24.51 17.27
C ALA A 218 46.42 -24.21 18.72
N LEU A 219 45.84 -23.17 19.33
CA LEU A 219 46.06 -22.85 20.74
C LEU A 219 45.46 -23.91 21.67
N GLY A 220 44.29 -24.46 21.35
CA GLY A 220 43.67 -25.55 22.08
C GLY A 220 44.49 -26.85 22.04
N ILE A 221 45.00 -27.24 20.87
CA ILE A 221 45.89 -28.40 20.72
C ILE A 221 47.20 -28.19 21.48
N ARG A 222 47.79 -26.99 21.40
CA ARG A 222 49.03 -26.68 22.10
C ARG A 222 48.84 -26.70 23.61
N ALA A 223 47.75 -26.13 24.12
CA ALA A 223 47.39 -26.15 25.54
C ALA A 223 47.16 -27.58 26.06
N TRP A 224 46.47 -28.43 25.30
CA TRP A 224 46.25 -29.83 25.68
C TRP A 224 47.54 -30.66 25.67
N SER A 225 48.45 -30.42 24.71
CA SER A 225 49.76 -31.08 24.68
C SER A 225 50.66 -30.65 25.85
N ASN A 226 50.58 -29.38 26.26
CA ASN A 226 51.39 -28.82 27.33
C ASN A 226 50.85 -29.24 28.71
N SER A 227 49.53 -29.39 28.85
CA SER A 227 48.88 -29.96 30.03
C SER A 227 49.24 -31.44 30.27
N ARG A 228 49.70 -32.18 29.25
CA ARG A 228 50.14 -33.58 29.41
C ARG A 228 51.62 -33.73 29.80
N LYS A 229 52.37 -32.64 29.98
CA LYS A 229 53.75 -32.68 30.48
C LYS A 229 53.84 -32.21 31.93
N GLY A 230 53.79 -33.18 32.85
CA GLY A 230 54.17 -33.07 34.25
C GLY A 230 53.18 -33.84 35.12
N THR A 231 53.51 -34.97 35.75
CA THR A 231 54.67 -35.17 36.63
C THR A 231 55.22 -36.60 36.54
N ARG A 232 56.46 -36.77 36.04
CA ARG A 232 57.28 -37.92 36.42
C ARG A 232 57.84 -37.62 37.81
N HIS A 233 57.30 -38.28 38.83
CA HIS A 233 57.97 -38.34 40.12
C HIS A 233 59.30 -39.07 39.94
N ALA A 234 60.39 -38.38 40.29
CA ALA A 234 61.67 -39.02 40.52
C ALA A 234 61.53 -39.92 41.76
N GLY A 235 61.86 -41.20 41.57
CA GLY A 235 62.09 -42.21 42.60
C GLY A 235 63.29 -43.02 42.16
#